data_AF-A0A920VYL3-F1
#
_entry.id   AF-A0A920VYL3-F1
#
_cell.length_a   1.000
_cell.length_b   1.000
_cell.length_c   1.000
_cell.angle_alpha   90.00
_cell.angle_beta   90.00
_cell.angle_gamma   90.00
#
_symmetry.space_group_name_H-M   'P 1'
#
loop_
_entity.id
_entity.type
_entity.pdbx_description
1 polymer ?
#
loop_
_entity_poly.entity_id
_entity_poly.type
_entity_poly.pdbx_seq_one_letter_code
_entity_poly.pdbx_strand_id
1 'polypeptide(L)'
;MDVFFCYLTGAVAGLLVGLLTEYYTSHDFKPVQEVAKASETGAATNIIFGLALGYHSATGSILLLAVSIYMSFTLAGMYGVAVAAIGMLSTLVVGLTIDAYGPVADNAGGIAEMTGMGESVRDRTDVLDSAGNTTAAIGKGFAIGSAILTSLALFSAFLTRADLLDPQAKIMDSINLLDPLVLTGLFVGAMLPFLFSAMTMKSVGKAAFDMIEEVRRQFRTIPGIMEGRAEPDYEKCVSISTEAALREMIPPGILIMGTPFWWGSCLGFPLLPEFWQVLWFPEVFLLFLQRILEEPGTMPRNT
;
A
#
# COMPACT_ATOMS: atom_id res chain seq x y z
N MET A 1 1.03 -15.88 -30.22
CA MET A 1 0.55 -14.48 -30.27
C MET A 1 -0.26 -14.15 -29.03
N ASP A 2 -1.15 -15.03 -28.59
CA ASP A 2 -2.02 -14.80 -27.42
C ASP A 2 -1.26 -14.49 -26.12
N VAL A 3 -0.20 -15.25 -25.82
CA VAL A 3 0.67 -14.99 -24.66
C VAL A 3 1.34 -13.61 -24.70
N PHE A 4 1.73 -13.14 -25.89
CA PHE A 4 2.30 -11.80 -26.05
C PHE A 4 1.25 -10.72 -25.74
N PHE A 5 0.00 -10.92 -26.16
CA PHE A 5 -1.09 -10.01 -25.81
C PHE A 5 -1.43 -10.04 -24.31
N CYS A 6 -1.34 -11.19 -23.63
CA CYS A 6 -1.45 -11.25 -22.16
C CYS A 6 -0.36 -10.41 -21.46
N TYR A 7 0.88 -10.49 -21.93
CA TYR A 7 1.97 -9.66 -21.41
C TYR A 7 1.68 -8.17 -21.65
N LEU A 8 1.25 -7.82 -22.86
CA LEU A 8 0.95 -6.43 -23.22
C LEU A 8 -0.21 -5.85 -22.39
N THR A 9 -1.27 -6.63 -22.13
CA THR A 9 -2.38 -6.17 -21.27
C THR A 9 -1.90 -5.84 -19.86
N GLY A 10 -1.00 -6.65 -19.32
CA GLY A 10 -0.35 -6.39 -18.03
C GLY A 10 0.48 -5.11 -18.02
N ALA A 11 1.35 -4.94 -19.02
CA ALA A 11 2.22 -3.78 -19.14
C ALA A 11 1.42 -2.46 -19.31
N VAL A 12 0.40 -2.48 -20.17
CA VAL A 12 -0.49 -1.33 -20.38
C VAL A 12 -1.31 -1.03 -19.13
N ALA A 13 -1.84 -2.05 -18.45
CA ALA A 13 -2.55 -1.85 -17.19
C ALA A 13 -1.65 -1.20 -16.13
N GLY A 14 -0.40 -1.66 -15.99
CA GLY A 14 0.57 -1.05 -15.09
C GLY A 14 0.79 0.44 -15.37
N LEU A 15 1.05 0.79 -16.63
CA LEU A 15 1.22 2.19 -17.05
C LEU A 15 -0.02 3.04 -16.72
N LEU A 16 -1.23 2.55 -17.05
CA LEU A 16 -2.46 3.27 -16.80
C LEU A 16 -2.75 3.43 -15.30
N VAL A 17 -2.44 2.43 -14.48
CA VAL A 17 -2.52 2.55 -13.01
C VAL A 17 -1.55 3.61 -12.49
N GLY A 18 -0.34 3.69 -13.05
CA GLY A 18 0.62 4.74 -12.73
C GLY A 18 0.12 6.14 -13.07
N LEU A 19 -0.36 6.34 -14.30
CA LEU A 19 -0.92 7.63 -14.75
C LEU A 19 -2.16 8.04 -13.96
N LEU A 20 -3.04 7.09 -13.65
CA LEU A 20 -4.21 7.37 -12.83
C LEU A 20 -3.80 7.74 -11.40
N THR A 21 -2.78 7.06 -10.86
CA THR A 21 -2.23 7.41 -9.55
C THR A 21 -1.72 8.84 -9.54
N GLU A 22 -0.89 9.21 -10.51
CA GLU A 22 -0.34 10.56 -10.66
C GLU A 22 -1.45 11.62 -10.67
N TYR A 23 -2.53 11.38 -11.42
CA TYR A 23 -3.68 12.29 -11.48
C TYR A 23 -4.34 12.54 -10.11
N TYR A 24 -4.35 11.53 -9.22
CA TYR A 24 -4.96 11.64 -7.90
C TYR A 24 -3.98 12.06 -6.79
N THR A 25 -2.67 12.13 -7.06
CA THR A 25 -1.65 12.44 -6.03
C THR A 25 -0.78 13.65 -6.34
N SER A 26 -0.66 14.07 -7.61
CA SER A 26 0.07 15.29 -7.96
C SER A 26 -0.77 16.56 -7.73
N HIS A 27 -0.11 17.58 -7.20
CA HIS A 27 -0.68 18.91 -6.94
C HIS A 27 -0.97 19.72 -8.22
N ASP A 28 -0.47 19.27 -9.38
CA ASP A 28 -0.77 19.87 -10.67
C ASP A 28 -2.22 19.61 -11.11
N PHE A 29 -2.88 18.60 -10.54
CA PHE A 29 -4.22 18.19 -10.92
C PHE A 29 -5.29 18.65 -9.94
N LYS A 30 -6.51 18.82 -10.47
CA LYS A 30 -7.70 19.25 -9.73
C LYS A 30 -7.97 18.45 -8.45
N PRO A 31 -7.85 17.10 -8.41
CA PRO A 31 -8.26 16.35 -7.23
C PRO A 31 -7.46 16.73 -5.97
N VAL A 32 -6.14 16.95 -6.08
CA VAL A 32 -5.30 17.38 -4.96
C VAL A 32 -5.51 18.86 -4.65
N GLN A 33 -5.70 19.70 -5.67
CA GLN A 33 -6.02 21.13 -5.49
C GLN A 33 -7.35 21.33 -4.74
N GLU A 34 -8.33 20.45 -4.94
CA GLU A 34 -9.59 20.46 -4.19
C GLU A 34 -9.40 20.13 -2.71
N VAL A 35 -8.55 19.15 -2.39
CA VAL A 35 -8.18 18.84 -1.00
C VAL A 35 -7.45 20.03 -0.36
N ALA A 36 -6.49 20.63 -1.08
CA ALA A 36 -5.77 21.81 -0.60
C ALA A 36 -6.73 22.97 -0.31
N LYS A 37 -7.67 23.24 -1.23
CA LYS A 37 -8.71 24.25 -1.03
C LYS A 37 -9.65 23.93 0.14
N ALA A 38 -9.96 22.67 0.39
CA ALA A 38 -10.78 22.25 1.53
C ALA A 38 -10.13 22.56 2.90
N SER A 39 -8.83 22.89 2.93
CA SER A 39 -8.17 23.36 4.15
C SER A 39 -8.55 24.78 4.54
N GLU A 40 -9.09 25.60 3.63
CA GLU A 40 -9.60 26.96 3.94
C GLU A 40 -10.73 26.93 4.99
N THR A 41 -11.48 25.83 5.06
CA THR A 41 -12.57 25.62 6.03
C THR A 41 -12.16 24.78 7.24
N GLY A 42 -10.89 24.37 7.32
CA GLY A 42 -10.28 23.71 8.48
C GLY A 42 -9.88 22.25 8.26
N ALA A 43 -9.26 21.66 9.29
CA ALA A 43 -8.71 20.30 9.22
C ALA A 43 -9.77 19.21 8.99
N ALA A 44 -10.99 19.38 9.53
CA ALA A 44 -12.06 18.40 9.37
C ALA A 44 -12.47 18.25 7.90
N THR A 45 -12.66 19.36 7.19
CA THR A 45 -12.99 19.36 5.76
C THR A 45 -11.85 18.81 4.91
N ASN A 46 -10.60 19.14 5.25
CA ASN A 46 -9.44 18.55 4.60
C ASN A 46 -9.40 17.01 4.70
N ILE A 47 -9.65 16.47 5.90
CA ILE A 47 -9.69 15.01 6.12
C ILE A 47 -10.83 14.37 5.33
N ILE A 48 -12.03 14.96 5.34
CA ILE A 48 -13.19 14.43 4.60
C ILE A 48 -12.91 14.37 3.10
N PHE A 49 -12.37 15.44 2.52
CA PHE A 49 -12.02 15.49 1.10
C PHE A 49 -10.87 14.53 0.77
N GLY A 50 -9.86 14.42 1.63
CA GLY A 50 -8.76 13.46 1.44
C GLY A 50 -9.22 12.00 1.45
N LEU A 51 -10.08 11.61 2.40
CA LEU A 51 -10.67 10.27 2.44
C LEU A 51 -11.52 9.99 1.20
N ALA A 52 -12.37 10.94 0.80
CA ALA A 52 -13.20 10.82 -0.40
C ALA A 52 -12.35 10.70 -1.67
N LEU A 53 -11.27 11.48 -1.77
CA LEU A 53 -10.31 11.45 -2.88
C LEU A 53 -9.69 10.06 -3.02
N GLY A 54 -9.23 9.47 -1.92
CA GLY A 54 -8.70 8.12 -1.96
C GLY A 54 -9.77 7.10 -2.36
N TYR A 55 -10.97 7.12 -1.77
CA TYR A 55 -12.08 6.21 -2.16
C TYR A 55 -12.39 6.30 -3.65
N HIS A 56 -12.29 7.49 -4.22
CA HIS A 56 -12.48 7.71 -5.64
C HIS A 56 -11.32 7.17 -6.49
N SER A 57 -10.06 7.44 -6.11
CA SER A 57 -8.86 7.03 -6.87
C SER A 57 -8.76 5.52 -7.06
N ALA A 58 -9.33 4.78 -6.11
CA ALA A 58 -9.42 3.34 -6.16
C ALA A 58 -10.20 2.82 -7.40
N THR A 59 -11.32 3.46 -7.72
CA THR A 59 -12.30 2.92 -8.67
C THR A 59 -11.69 2.61 -10.04
N GLY A 60 -10.93 3.56 -10.60
CA GLY A 60 -10.36 3.40 -11.93
C GLY A 60 -9.28 2.31 -12.00
N SER A 61 -8.43 2.17 -10.97
CA SER A 61 -7.38 1.15 -11.02
C SER A 61 -7.95 -0.27 -10.87
N ILE A 62 -9.00 -0.47 -10.05
CA ILE A 62 -9.69 -1.77 -9.95
C ILE A 62 -10.27 -2.17 -11.31
N LEU A 63 -10.92 -1.22 -12.01
CA LEU A 63 -11.49 -1.48 -13.33
C LEU A 63 -10.41 -1.87 -14.36
N LEU A 64 -9.27 -1.17 -14.35
CA LEU A 64 -8.14 -1.50 -15.23
C LEU A 64 -7.58 -2.90 -14.96
N LEU A 65 -7.45 -3.28 -13.68
CA LEU A 65 -7.01 -4.63 -13.30
C LEU A 65 -8.05 -5.69 -13.69
N ALA A 66 -9.34 -5.44 -13.48
CA ALA A 66 -10.41 -6.36 -13.89
C ALA A 66 -10.40 -6.62 -15.40
N VAL A 67 -10.22 -5.56 -16.21
CA VAL A 67 -10.08 -5.69 -17.67
C VAL A 67 -8.82 -6.49 -18.02
N SER A 68 -7.69 -6.22 -17.36
CA SER A 68 -6.43 -6.97 -17.60
C SER A 68 -6.58 -8.46 -17.27
N ILE A 69 -7.21 -8.79 -16.14
CA ILE A 69 -7.51 -10.18 -15.74
C ILE A 69 -8.41 -10.85 -16.77
N TYR A 70 -9.53 -10.22 -17.14
CA TYR A 70 -10.49 -10.81 -18.08
C TYR A 70 -9.87 -11.06 -19.46
N MET A 71 -9.16 -10.06 -20.01
CA MET A 71 -8.51 -10.18 -21.32
C MET A 71 -7.41 -11.24 -21.31
N SER A 72 -6.55 -11.25 -20.30
CA SER A 72 -5.47 -12.22 -20.22
C SER A 72 -5.98 -13.65 -19.99
N PHE A 73 -7.04 -13.81 -19.18
CA PHE A 73 -7.69 -15.10 -18.95
C PHE A 73 -8.37 -15.65 -20.20
N THR A 74 -9.06 -14.83 -20.99
CA THR A 74 -9.71 -15.29 -22.23
C THR A 74 -8.71 -15.73 -23.30
N LEU A 75 -7.49 -15.17 -23.29
CA LEU A 75 -6.44 -15.49 -24.25
C LEU A 75 -5.64 -16.75 -23.89
N ALA A 76 -5.30 -16.94 -22.62
CA ALA A 76 -4.43 -18.06 -22.21
C ALA A 76 -4.73 -18.60 -20.79
N GLY A 77 -5.97 -18.44 -20.32
CA GLY A 77 -6.41 -18.90 -19.00
C GLY A 77 -5.57 -18.31 -17.86
N MET A 78 -5.40 -19.08 -16.79
CA MET A 78 -4.61 -18.63 -15.64
C MET A 78 -3.13 -18.41 -15.95
N TYR A 79 -2.59 -19.12 -16.94
CA TYR A 79 -1.24 -18.86 -17.43
C TYR A 79 -1.14 -17.46 -18.06
N GLY A 80 -2.17 -17.04 -18.81
CA GLY A 80 -2.29 -15.68 -19.34
C GLY A 80 -2.29 -14.62 -18.25
N VAL A 81 -3.06 -14.82 -17.18
CA VAL A 81 -3.08 -13.91 -16.01
C VAL A 81 -1.70 -13.81 -15.36
N ALA A 82 -1.01 -14.94 -15.19
CA ALA A 82 0.36 -14.95 -14.65
C ALA A 82 1.34 -14.17 -15.54
N VAL A 83 1.22 -14.32 -16.86
CA VAL A 83 2.04 -13.57 -17.82
C VAL A 83 1.69 -12.09 -17.81
N ALA A 84 0.43 -11.71 -17.60
CA ALA A 84 0.02 -10.31 -17.41
C ALA A 84 0.63 -9.72 -16.12
N ALA A 85 0.74 -10.50 -15.04
CA ALA A 85 1.45 -10.07 -13.83
C ALA A 85 2.92 -9.74 -14.13
N ILE A 86 3.60 -10.61 -14.88
CA ILE A 86 4.99 -10.37 -15.36
C ILE A 86 5.04 -9.14 -16.27
N GLY A 87 4.05 -8.94 -17.13
CA GLY A 87 3.92 -7.77 -18.00
C GLY A 87 3.86 -6.48 -17.20
N MET A 88 3.03 -6.43 -16.17
CA MET A 88 2.94 -5.29 -15.25
C MET A 88 4.29 -5.03 -14.59
N LEU A 89 5.00 -6.06 -14.12
CA LEU A 89 6.31 -5.93 -13.46
C LEU A 89 7.51 -5.79 -14.40
N SER A 90 7.31 -5.81 -15.71
CA SER A 90 8.41 -5.86 -16.67
C SER A 90 9.33 -4.63 -16.64
N THR A 91 8.80 -3.49 -16.19
CA THR A 91 9.53 -2.24 -15.99
C THR A 91 9.85 -1.97 -14.52
N LEU A 92 9.85 -3.00 -13.66
CA LEU A 92 10.07 -2.87 -12.21
C LEU A 92 11.33 -2.09 -11.87
N VAL A 93 12.43 -2.27 -12.61
CA VAL A 93 13.68 -1.53 -12.38
C VAL A 93 13.45 -0.01 -12.47
N VAL A 94 12.69 0.43 -13.48
CA VAL A 94 12.34 1.85 -13.64
C VAL A 94 11.41 2.29 -12.51
N GLY A 95 10.40 1.48 -12.19
CA GLY A 95 9.46 1.75 -11.10
C GLY A 95 10.16 1.93 -9.74
N LEU A 96 11.07 1.03 -9.38
CA LEU A 96 11.86 1.11 -8.15
C LEU A 96 12.82 2.30 -8.16
N THR A 97 13.37 2.66 -9.32
CA THR A 97 14.26 3.82 -9.44
C THR A 97 13.52 5.13 -9.14
N ILE A 98 12.31 5.30 -9.68
CA ILE A 98 11.50 6.51 -9.44
C ILE A 98 10.90 6.54 -8.03
N ASP A 99 10.60 5.38 -7.44
CA ASP A 99 10.12 5.28 -6.05
C ASP A 99 11.26 5.63 -5.07
N ALA A 100 12.44 5.02 -5.25
CA ALA A 100 13.62 5.29 -4.42
C ALA A 100 14.15 6.72 -4.55
N TYR A 101 13.85 7.41 -5.64
CA TYR A 101 14.18 8.83 -5.83
C TYR A 101 13.52 9.72 -4.76
N GLY A 102 12.28 9.43 -4.34
CA GLY A 102 11.54 10.27 -3.40
C GLY A 102 12.22 10.41 -2.03
N PRO A 103 12.48 9.31 -1.31
CA PRO A 103 13.18 9.36 -0.02
C PRO A 103 14.59 9.95 -0.09
N VAL A 104 15.26 9.87 -1.24
CA VAL A 104 16.56 10.54 -1.44
C VAL A 104 16.39 12.06 -1.53
N ALA A 105 15.37 12.54 -2.23
CA ALA A 105 15.04 13.96 -2.31
C ALA A 105 14.60 14.54 -0.97
N ASP A 106 13.73 13.85 -0.23
CA ASP A 106 13.29 14.24 1.12
C ASP A 106 14.49 14.40 2.08
N ASN A 107 15.37 13.40 2.15
CA ASN A 107 16.58 13.47 2.97
C ASN A 107 17.52 14.61 2.55
N ALA A 108 17.64 14.88 1.25
CA ALA A 108 18.43 16.01 0.76
C ALA A 108 17.85 17.35 1.25
N GLY A 109 16.53 17.51 1.24
CA GLY A 109 15.85 18.67 1.80
C GLY A 109 16.05 18.80 3.32
N GLY A 110 15.94 17.68 4.05
CA GLY A 110 16.21 17.65 5.49
C GLY A 110 17.65 18.07 5.83
N ILE A 111 18.64 17.57 5.09
CA ILE A 111 20.05 18.00 5.24
C ILE A 111 20.22 19.49 4.93
N ALA A 112 19.60 19.98 3.85
CA ALA A 112 19.67 21.39 3.47
C ALA A 112 19.13 22.32 4.58
N GLU A 113 18.00 21.94 5.20
CA GLU A 113 17.40 22.66 6.32
C GLU A 113 18.30 22.62 7.57
N MET A 114 18.74 21.42 7.97
CA MET A 114 19.56 21.23 9.17
C MET A 114 20.95 21.87 9.09
N THR A 115 21.48 22.07 7.88
CA THR A 115 22.79 22.71 7.65
C THR A 115 22.71 24.18 7.25
N GLY A 116 21.50 24.76 7.14
CA GLY A 116 21.31 26.17 6.85
C GLY A 116 21.77 26.60 5.45
N MET A 117 21.58 25.75 4.42
CA MET A 117 22.08 25.98 3.06
C MET A 117 21.35 27.09 2.28
N GLY A 118 20.30 27.68 2.87
CA GLY A 118 19.53 28.79 2.32
C GLY A 118 18.30 28.37 1.53
N GLU A 119 17.32 29.29 1.44
CA GLU A 119 15.99 29.05 0.86
C GLU A 119 16.05 28.52 -0.57
N SER A 120 16.94 29.04 -1.42
CA SER A 120 17.04 28.58 -2.81
C SER A 120 17.42 27.11 -2.98
N VAL A 121 18.11 26.51 -1.99
CA VAL A 121 18.40 25.07 -1.97
C VAL A 121 17.17 24.31 -1.51
N ARG A 122 16.49 24.82 -0.47
CA ARG A 122 15.24 24.24 0.06
C ARG A 122 14.12 24.23 -0.98
N ASP A 123 13.91 25.33 -1.69
CA ASP A 123 12.93 25.46 -2.78
C ASP A 123 13.15 24.39 -3.86
N ARG A 124 14.42 24.15 -4.22
CA ARG A 124 14.76 23.11 -5.20
C ARG A 124 14.47 21.72 -4.66
N THR A 125 14.86 21.43 -3.41
CA THR A 125 14.58 20.13 -2.81
C THR A 125 13.10 19.88 -2.58
N ASP A 126 12.31 20.91 -2.29
CA ASP A 126 10.85 20.79 -2.12
C ASP A 126 10.15 20.46 -3.44
N VAL A 127 10.62 21.04 -4.57
CA VAL A 127 10.15 20.62 -5.90
C VAL A 127 10.47 19.13 -6.14
N LEU A 128 11.68 18.69 -5.80
CA LEU A 128 12.09 17.29 -5.97
C LEU A 128 11.28 16.33 -5.07
N ASP A 129 11.06 16.70 -3.81
CA ASP A 129 10.28 15.94 -2.83
C ASP A 129 8.80 15.84 -3.23
N SER A 130 8.20 16.92 -3.73
CA SER A 130 6.82 16.90 -4.22
C SER A 130 6.61 15.91 -5.38
N ALA A 131 7.60 15.81 -6.29
CA ALA A 131 7.63 14.78 -7.32
C ALA A 131 7.84 13.39 -6.72
N GLY A 132 8.71 13.27 -5.71
CA GLY A 132 8.96 12.05 -4.94
C GLY A 132 7.71 11.47 -4.28
N ASN A 133 6.86 12.31 -3.69
CA ASN A 133 5.58 11.89 -3.10
C ASN A 133 4.65 11.26 -4.16
N THR A 134 4.64 11.84 -5.36
CA THR A 134 3.86 11.30 -6.49
C THR A 134 4.45 9.97 -6.97
N THR A 135 5.76 9.86 -7.14
CA THR A 135 6.40 8.62 -7.61
C THR A 135 6.34 7.49 -6.58
N ALA A 136 6.40 7.80 -5.28
CA ALA A 136 6.16 6.85 -4.20
C ALA A 136 4.74 6.29 -4.26
N ALA A 137 3.74 7.15 -4.49
CA ALA A 137 2.37 6.70 -4.71
C ALA A 137 2.25 5.81 -5.95
N ILE A 138 2.90 6.15 -7.07
CA ILE A 138 2.94 5.32 -8.29
C ILE A 138 3.54 3.95 -7.98
N GLY A 139 4.67 3.91 -7.27
CA GLY A 139 5.34 2.68 -6.83
C GLY A 139 4.40 1.78 -6.02
N LYS A 140 3.69 2.35 -5.03
CA LYS A 140 2.65 1.63 -4.26
C LYS A 140 1.54 1.07 -5.15
N GLY A 141 1.06 1.85 -6.13
CA GLY A 141 0.03 1.40 -7.07
C GLY A 141 0.48 0.22 -7.93
N PHE A 142 1.73 0.28 -8.39
CA PHE A 142 2.38 -0.81 -9.14
C PHE A 142 2.54 -2.07 -8.29
N ALA A 143 3.02 -1.92 -7.05
CA ALA A 143 3.17 -3.01 -6.10
C ALA A 143 1.83 -3.70 -5.82
N ILE A 144 0.77 -2.94 -5.58
CA ILE A 144 -0.56 -3.52 -5.32
C ILE A 144 -1.13 -4.20 -6.57
N GLY A 145 -1.10 -3.54 -7.74
CA GLY A 145 -1.63 -4.12 -8.97
C GLY A 145 -0.92 -5.43 -9.34
N SER A 146 0.41 -5.46 -9.18
CA SER A 146 1.19 -6.67 -9.43
C SER A 146 0.95 -7.75 -8.38
N ALA A 147 0.73 -7.38 -7.11
CA ALA A 147 0.34 -8.32 -6.07
C ALA A 147 -1.01 -8.98 -6.41
N ILE A 148 -2.01 -8.24 -6.90
CA ILE A 148 -3.32 -8.80 -7.29
C ILE A 148 -3.14 -9.89 -8.36
N LEU A 149 -2.45 -9.54 -9.45
CA LEU A 149 -2.24 -10.46 -10.56
C LEU A 149 -1.38 -11.67 -10.16
N THR A 150 -0.36 -11.44 -9.33
CA THR A 150 0.53 -12.51 -8.82
C THR A 150 -0.22 -13.43 -7.86
N SER A 151 -1.04 -12.90 -6.96
CA SER A 151 -1.87 -13.70 -6.05
C SER A 151 -2.86 -14.56 -6.82
N LEU A 152 -3.46 -14.05 -7.90
CA LEU A 152 -4.34 -14.83 -8.76
C LEU A 152 -3.58 -15.96 -9.50
N ALA A 153 -2.36 -15.69 -9.94
CA ALA A 153 -1.48 -16.70 -10.54
C ALA A 153 -1.05 -17.79 -9.54
N LEU A 154 -0.60 -17.39 -8.35
CA LEU A 154 -0.25 -18.30 -7.26
C LEU A 154 -1.46 -19.12 -6.83
N PHE A 155 -2.64 -18.52 -6.84
CA PHE A 155 -3.88 -19.21 -6.56
C PHE A 155 -4.17 -20.31 -7.58
N SER A 156 -4.03 -20.05 -8.88
CA SER A 156 -4.14 -21.12 -9.90
C SER A 156 -3.13 -22.24 -9.71
N ALA A 157 -1.87 -21.88 -9.43
CA ALA A 157 -0.80 -22.84 -9.19
C ALA A 157 -1.11 -23.69 -7.95
N PHE A 158 -1.65 -23.06 -6.91
CA PHE A 158 -2.11 -23.72 -5.69
C PHE A 158 -3.24 -24.72 -6.00
N LEU A 159 -4.28 -24.33 -6.73
CA LEU A 159 -5.39 -25.24 -7.10
C LEU A 159 -4.91 -26.44 -7.88
N THR A 160 -4.07 -26.20 -8.89
CA THR A 160 -3.47 -27.25 -9.70
C THR A 160 -2.65 -28.20 -8.83
N ARG A 161 -1.91 -27.67 -7.85
CA ARG A 161 -1.10 -28.49 -6.95
C ARG A 161 -1.96 -29.26 -5.95
N ALA A 162 -3.02 -28.67 -5.44
CA ALA A 162 -3.94 -29.30 -4.51
C ALA A 162 -4.70 -30.46 -5.18
N ASP A 163 -5.17 -30.27 -6.41
CA ASP A 163 -5.84 -31.30 -7.21
C ASP A 163 -4.91 -32.50 -7.50
N LEU A 164 -3.61 -32.26 -7.69
CA LEU A 164 -2.61 -33.34 -7.82
C LEU A 164 -2.36 -34.11 -6.51
N LEU A 165 -2.56 -33.48 -5.35
CA LEU A 165 -2.35 -34.10 -4.04
C LEU A 165 -3.57 -34.91 -3.58
N ASP A 166 -4.77 -34.48 -3.97
CA ASP A 166 -6.01 -35.22 -3.76
C ASP A 166 -6.91 -35.20 -5.02
N PRO A 167 -6.64 -36.08 -6.00
CA PRO A 167 -7.40 -36.13 -7.26
C PRO A 167 -8.87 -36.51 -7.09
N GLN A 168 -9.27 -37.06 -5.92
CA GLN A 168 -10.66 -37.41 -5.65
C GLN A 168 -11.48 -36.22 -5.13
N ALA A 169 -10.83 -35.21 -4.57
CA ALA A 169 -11.48 -34.01 -4.04
C ALA A 169 -12.00 -33.06 -5.14
N LYS A 170 -11.54 -33.19 -6.40
CA LYS A 170 -11.92 -32.33 -7.53
C LYS A 170 -11.96 -30.85 -7.17
N ILE A 171 -10.85 -30.38 -6.62
CA ILE A 171 -10.74 -29.05 -5.98
C ILE A 171 -10.99 -27.93 -7.00
N MET A 172 -10.69 -28.18 -8.28
CA MET A 172 -10.97 -27.23 -9.36
C MET A 172 -12.49 -27.03 -9.59
N ASP A 173 -13.30 -28.06 -9.31
CA ASP A 173 -14.76 -28.04 -9.45
C ASP A 173 -15.48 -27.62 -8.14
N SER A 174 -14.77 -27.59 -7.00
CA SER A 174 -15.35 -27.32 -5.67
C SER A 174 -15.43 -25.84 -5.30
N ILE A 175 -14.79 -24.96 -6.07
CA ILE A 175 -14.87 -23.51 -5.86
C ILE A 175 -16.28 -23.03 -6.20
N ASN A 176 -17.11 -22.96 -5.17
CA ASN A 176 -18.47 -22.51 -5.26
C ASN A 176 -18.72 -21.45 -4.20
N LEU A 177 -19.03 -20.22 -4.62
CA LEU A 177 -19.38 -19.12 -3.69
C LEU A 177 -20.66 -19.41 -2.87
N LEU A 178 -21.47 -20.38 -3.29
CA LEU A 178 -22.63 -20.84 -2.53
C LEU A 178 -22.27 -21.85 -1.44
N ASP A 179 -21.03 -22.35 -1.40
CA ASP A 179 -20.55 -23.16 -0.29
C ASP A 179 -20.41 -22.28 0.96
N PRO A 180 -21.07 -22.64 2.08
CA PRO A 180 -20.99 -21.86 3.32
C PRO A 180 -19.57 -21.67 3.85
N LEU A 181 -18.65 -22.62 3.64
CA LEU A 181 -17.26 -22.53 4.10
C LEU A 181 -16.46 -21.56 3.23
N VAL A 182 -16.60 -21.63 1.90
CA VAL A 182 -15.99 -20.66 0.96
C VAL A 182 -16.49 -19.25 1.28
N LEU A 183 -17.81 -19.08 1.43
CA LEU A 183 -18.41 -17.78 1.72
C LEU A 183 -18.00 -17.24 3.10
N THR A 184 -17.99 -18.09 4.14
CA THR A 184 -17.57 -17.70 5.50
C THR A 184 -16.14 -17.23 5.49
N GLY A 185 -15.26 -18.01 4.86
CA GLY A 185 -13.89 -17.60 4.77
C GLY A 185 -13.80 -16.26 4.03
N LEU A 186 -14.55 -16.03 2.92
CA LEU A 186 -14.44 -14.80 2.12
C LEU A 186 -14.62 -13.56 2.98
N PHE A 187 -15.61 -13.59 3.88
CA PHE A 187 -15.84 -12.53 4.86
C PHE A 187 -14.70 -12.42 5.90
N VAL A 188 -14.15 -13.55 6.36
CA VAL A 188 -13.00 -13.55 7.29
C VAL A 188 -11.77 -12.94 6.62
N GLY A 189 -11.42 -13.37 5.41
CA GLY A 189 -10.31 -12.80 4.65
C GLY A 189 -10.52 -11.33 4.31
N ALA A 190 -11.75 -10.92 3.99
CA ALA A 190 -12.13 -9.51 3.82
C ALA A 190 -12.05 -8.68 5.10
N MET A 191 -11.95 -9.30 6.28
CA MET A 191 -11.79 -8.57 7.52
C MET A 191 -10.31 -8.38 7.88
N LEU A 192 -9.42 -9.31 7.49
CA LEU A 192 -8.02 -9.31 7.91
C LEU A 192 -7.24 -8.04 7.58
N PRO A 193 -7.37 -7.42 6.40
CA PRO A 193 -6.75 -6.14 6.12
C PRO A 193 -7.21 -5.09 7.11
N PHE A 194 -8.51 -4.92 7.34
CA PHE A 194 -9.02 -3.93 8.28
C PHE A 194 -8.44 -4.12 9.68
N LEU A 195 -8.32 -5.38 10.11
CA LEU A 195 -7.67 -5.72 11.38
C LEU A 195 -6.18 -5.34 11.37
N PHE A 196 -5.46 -5.68 10.30
CA PHE A 196 -4.05 -5.33 10.10
C PHE A 196 -3.84 -3.80 10.15
N SER A 197 -4.65 -3.02 9.42
CA SER A 197 -4.60 -1.55 9.46
C SER A 197 -4.96 -1.00 10.83
N ALA A 198 -5.98 -1.54 11.50
CA ALA A 198 -6.34 -1.07 12.84
C ALA A 198 -5.19 -1.29 13.83
N MET A 199 -4.46 -2.40 13.72
CA MET A 199 -3.29 -2.69 14.55
C MET A 199 -2.16 -1.70 14.25
N THR A 200 -1.75 -1.56 12.97
CA THR A 200 -0.65 -0.69 12.57
C THR A 200 -0.93 0.79 12.84
N MET A 201 -2.12 1.30 12.51
CA MET A 201 -2.52 2.69 12.78
C MET A 201 -2.55 2.99 14.28
N LYS A 202 -3.05 2.07 15.11
CA LYS A 202 -3.05 2.23 16.56
C LYS A 202 -1.62 2.24 17.13
N SER A 203 -0.73 1.41 16.60
CA SER A 203 0.67 1.37 17.00
C SER A 203 1.41 2.67 16.63
N VAL A 204 1.21 3.20 15.41
CA VAL A 204 1.74 4.51 15.00
C VAL A 204 1.18 5.63 15.88
N GLY A 205 -0.12 5.63 16.16
CA GLY A 205 -0.75 6.65 17.00
C GLY A 205 -0.20 6.71 18.43
N LYS A 206 0.10 5.55 19.03
CA LYS A 206 0.77 5.49 20.35
C LYS A 206 2.19 6.05 20.29
N ALA A 207 2.99 5.57 19.33
CA ALA A 207 4.38 6.01 19.18
C ALA A 207 4.48 7.52 18.87
N ALA A 208 3.56 8.04 18.05
CA ALA A 208 3.47 9.47 17.75
C ALA A 208 3.12 10.30 19.00
N PHE A 209 2.23 9.80 19.87
CA PHE A 209 1.91 10.48 21.13
C PHE A 209 3.14 10.56 22.04
N ASP A 210 3.86 9.44 22.22
CA ASP A 210 5.10 9.40 23.01
C ASP A 210 6.16 10.35 22.43
N MET A 211 6.30 10.40 21.10
CA MET A 211 7.19 11.34 20.40
C MET A 211 6.82 12.80 20.66
N ILE A 212 5.53 13.15 20.59
CA ILE A 212 5.04 14.51 20.82
C ILE A 212 5.30 14.93 22.28
N GLU A 213 5.06 14.05 23.24
CA GLU A 213 5.34 14.32 24.64
C GLU A 213 6.83 14.55 24.89
N GLU A 214 7.70 13.74 24.28
CA GLU A 214 9.15 13.90 24.39
C GLU A 214 9.65 15.19 23.76
N VAL A 215 9.23 15.53 22.53
CA VAL A 215 9.60 16.81 21.89
C VAL A 215 9.12 17.99 22.73
N ARG A 216 7.89 17.93 23.26
CA ARG A 216 7.36 18.97 24.17
C ARG A 216 8.16 19.06 25.46
N ARG A 217 8.60 17.93 26.02
CA ARG A 217 9.47 17.90 27.22
C ARG A 217 10.79 18.60 26.91
N GLN A 218 11.44 18.28 25.79
CA GLN A 218 12.70 18.92 25.41
C GLN A 218 12.53 20.43 25.27
N PHE A 219 11.52 20.91 24.54
CA PHE A 219 11.23 22.34 24.41
C PHE A 219 10.94 23.06 25.73
N ARG A 220 10.35 22.37 26.71
CA ARG A 220 10.03 22.97 28.03
C ARG A 220 11.20 22.95 29.01
N THR A 221 12.10 21.96 28.90
CA THR A 221 13.06 21.65 29.95
C THR A 221 14.51 21.92 29.58
N ILE A 222 14.86 21.95 28.30
CA ILE A 222 16.23 22.23 27.84
C ILE A 222 16.37 23.74 27.58
N PRO A 223 17.11 24.50 28.40
CA PRO A 223 17.28 25.93 28.19
C PRO A 223 18.07 26.21 26.92
N GLY A 224 17.62 27.15 26.08
CA GLY A 224 18.34 27.53 24.85
C GLY A 224 17.94 26.75 23.60
N ILE A 225 17.07 25.74 23.71
CA ILE A 225 16.71 24.87 22.57
C ILE A 225 15.88 25.61 21.50
N MET A 226 14.90 26.42 21.91
CA MET A 226 14.07 27.20 20.99
C MET A 226 14.84 28.38 20.39
N GLU A 227 15.87 28.86 21.09
CA GLU A 227 16.79 29.89 20.61
C GLU A 227 17.91 29.34 19.73
N GLY A 228 17.96 28.02 19.49
CA GLY A 228 18.98 27.35 18.68
C GLY A 228 20.38 27.35 19.30
N ARG A 229 20.49 27.52 20.63
CA ARG A 229 21.76 27.57 21.37
C ARG A 229 22.10 26.28 22.09
N ALA A 230 21.13 25.38 22.27
CA ALA A 230 21.31 24.07 22.86
C ALA A 230 20.95 22.99 21.84
N GLU A 231 21.73 21.90 21.83
CA GLU A 231 21.44 20.75 20.99
C GLU A 231 20.27 19.94 21.57
N PRO A 232 19.33 19.48 20.73
CA PRO A 232 18.25 18.59 21.15
C PRO A 232 18.78 17.15 21.39
N ASP A 233 18.04 16.38 22.16
CA ASP A 233 18.33 14.97 22.40
C ASP A 233 17.66 14.12 21.30
N TYR A 234 18.41 13.91 20.21
CA TYR A 234 17.95 13.07 19.09
C TYR A 234 17.87 11.59 19.45
N GLU A 235 18.76 11.10 20.31
CA GLU A 235 18.83 9.68 20.70
C GLU A 235 17.52 9.24 21.33
N LYS A 236 16.93 10.10 22.17
CA LYS A 236 15.66 9.78 22.83
C LYS A 236 14.50 9.62 21.84
N CYS A 237 14.41 10.48 20.82
CA CYS A 237 13.41 10.35 19.76
C CYS A 237 13.63 9.07 18.92
N VAL A 238 14.89 8.74 18.62
CA VAL A 238 15.25 7.50 17.93
C VAL A 238 14.86 6.27 18.77
N SER A 239 15.11 6.30 20.08
CA SER A 239 14.78 5.16 20.96
C SER A 239 13.28 4.90 21.02
N ILE A 240 12.46 5.94 21.13
CA ILE A 240 10.99 5.83 21.17
C ILE A 240 10.46 5.14 19.91
N SER A 241 10.87 5.64 18.74
CA SER A 241 10.43 5.06 17.46
C SER A 241 10.96 3.65 17.25
N THR A 242 12.20 3.36 17.64
CA THR A 242 12.83 2.04 17.51
C THR A 242 12.16 0.99 18.40
N GLU A 243 11.97 1.28 19.68
CA GLU A 243 11.33 0.36 20.63
C GLU A 243 9.88 0.08 20.24
N ALA A 244 9.14 1.13 19.84
CA ALA A 244 7.77 0.98 19.36
C ALA A 244 7.71 0.13 18.10
N ALA A 245 8.54 0.41 17.08
CA ALA A 245 8.55 -0.36 15.84
C ALA A 245 8.86 -1.85 16.08
N LEU A 246 9.91 -2.16 16.88
CA LEU A 246 10.31 -3.54 17.14
C LEU A 246 9.25 -4.33 17.93
N ARG A 247 8.57 -3.69 18.88
CA ARG A 247 7.52 -4.35 19.66
C ARG A 247 6.23 -4.53 18.87
N GLU A 248 5.81 -3.47 18.17
CA GLU A 248 4.50 -3.39 17.54
C GLU A 248 4.45 -4.06 16.15
N MET A 249 5.59 -4.38 15.52
CA MET A 249 5.61 -5.16 14.27
C MET A 249 5.24 -6.64 14.46
N ILE A 250 5.39 -7.19 15.68
CA ILE A 250 5.19 -8.61 15.96
C ILE A 250 3.72 -9.02 15.77
N PRO A 251 2.72 -8.34 16.38
CA PRO A 251 1.33 -8.78 16.26
C PRO A 251 0.78 -8.77 14.82
N PRO A 252 0.99 -7.73 13.99
CA PRO A 252 0.58 -7.77 12.58
C PRO A 252 1.32 -8.87 11.78
N GLY A 253 2.59 -9.12 12.08
CA GLY A 253 3.36 -10.20 11.47
C GLY A 253 2.80 -11.59 11.81
N ILE A 254 2.42 -11.83 13.07
CA ILE A 254 1.76 -13.06 13.50
C ILE A 254 0.40 -13.22 12.84
N LEU A 255 -0.36 -12.13 12.67
CA LEU A 255 -1.65 -12.17 11.97
C LEU A 255 -1.48 -12.71 10.55
N ILE A 256 -0.60 -12.11 9.74
CA ILE A 256 -0.41 -12.52 8.34
C ILE A 256 0.19 -13.92 8.23
N MET A 257 1.23 -14.24 8.98
CA MET A 257 1.92 -15.54 8.88
C MET A 257 1.12 -16.67 9.54
N GLY A 258 0.42 -16.37 10.63
CA GLY A 258 -0.31 -17.34 11.43
C GLY A 258 -1.67 -17.72 10.85
N THR A 259 -2.34 -16.80 10.13
CA THR A 259 -3.71 -17.06 9.66
C THR A 259 -3.81 -18.25 8.70
N PRO A 260 -2.95 -18.39 7.66
CA PRO A 260 -3.02 -19.56 6.79
C PRO A 260 -2.73 -20.88 7.51
N PHE A 261 -1.82 -20.87 8.49
CA PHE A 261 -1.48 -22.05 9.28
C PHE A 261 -2.62 -22.48 10.21
N TRP A 262 -3.21 -21.50 10.92
CA TRP A 262 -4.29 -21.75 11.87
C TRP A 262 -5.49 -22.36 11.16
N TRP A 263 -5.92 -21.76 10.06
CA TRP A 263 -7.07 -22.27 9.33
C TRP A 263 -6.79 -23.56 8.58
N GLY A 264 -5.57 -23.70 8.04
CA GLY A 264 -5.15 -24.95 7.41
C GLY A 264 -5.19 -26.15 8.35
N SER A 265 -4.89 -25.92 9.63
CA SER A 265 -4.92 -26.94 10.66
C SER A 265 -6.34 -27.19 11.21
N CYS A 266 -7.16 -26.14 11.33
CA CYS A 266 -8.51 -26.24 11.91
C CYS A 266 -9.56 -26.83 10.95
N LEU A 267 -9.48 -26.56 9.64
CA LEU A 267 -10.45 -27.06 8.66
C LEU A 267 -9.98 -28.31 7.89
N GLY A 268 -8.71 -28.68 7.99
CA GLY A 268 -8.16 -29.84 7.29
C GLY A 268 -7.74 -29.56 5.84
N PHE A 269 -6.86 -30.44 5.32
CA PHE A 269 -6.21 -30.31 4.01
C PHE A 269 -7.15 -30.17 2.79
N PRO A 270 -8.35 -30.79 2.75
CA PRO A 270 -9.27 -30.63 1.62
C PRO A 270 -9.91 -29.24 1.51
N LEU A 271 -10.01 -28.49 2.62
CA LEU A 271 -10.69 -27.19 2.72
C LEU A 271 -9.72 -25.98 2.69
N LEU A 272 -8.42 -26.25 2.73
CA LEU A 272 -7.34 -25.28 2.54
C LEU A 272 -7.40 -24.48 1.23
N PRO A 273 -7.74 -25.08 0.08
CA PRO A 273 -7.89 -24.37 -1.19
C PRO A 273 -8.94 -23.27 -1.19
N GLU A 274 -10.09 -23.60 -0.64
CA GLU A 274 -11.28 -22.78 -0.60
C GLU A 274 -11.11 -21.60 0.35
N PHE A 275 -10.32 -21.76 1.42
CA PHE A 275 -9.97 -20.69 2.33
C PHE A 275 -8.76 -19.86 1.87
N TRP A 276 -7.78 -20.48 1.21
CA TRP A 276 -6.63 -19.76 0.65
C TRP A 276 -7.06 -18.75 -0.43
N GLN A 277 -8.05 -19.13 -1.24
CA GLN A 277 -8.72 -18.28 -2.23
C GLN A 277 -9.35 -17.01 -1.63
N VAL A 278 -9.60 -17.06 -0.34
CA VAL A 278 -10.61 -16.30 0.35
C VAL A 278 -9.97 -15.40 1.39
N LEU A 279 -8.81 -15.77 1.90
CA LEU A 279 -7.88 -14.87 2.56
C LEU A 279 -7.30 -13.86 1.58
N TRP A 280 -6.71 -14.36 0.51
CA TRP A 280 -5.86 -13.54 -0.35
C TRP A 280 -6.68 -12.61 -1.26
N PHE A 281 -7.81 -13.05 -1.79
CA PHE A 281 -8.57 -12.26 -2.77
C PHE A 281 -9.15 -10.96 -2.17
N PRO A 282 -9.73 -10.97 -0.97
CA PRO A 282 -10.09 -9.75 -0.27
C PRO A 282 -8.89 -9.01 0.31
N GLU A 283 -7.83 -9.71 0.74
CA GLU A 283 -6.61 -9.06 1.25
C GLU A 283 -6.02 -8.07 0.24
N VAL A 284 -5.86 -8.49 -1.02
CA VAL A 284 -5.31 -7.59 -2.04
C VAL A 284 -6.33 -6.55 -2.53
N PHE A 285 -7.62 -6.88 -2.53
CA PHE A 285 -8.69 -5.91 -2.83
C PHE A 285 -8.82 -4.81 -1.75
N LEU A 286 -8.48 -5.12 -0.50
CA LEU A 286 -8.59 -4.19 0.62
C LEU A 286 -7.29 -3.48 0.95
N LEU A 287 -6.13 -4.06 0.65
CA LEU A 287 -4.87 -3.30 0.55
C LEU A 287 -5.04 -2.11 -0.41
N PHE A 288 -5.85 -2.30 -1.43
CA PHE A 288 -6.22 -1.25 -2.37
C PHE A 288 -7.19 -0.20 -1.77
N LEU A 289 -8.09 -0.59 -0.86
CA LEU A 289 -8.87 0.33 0.01
C LEU A 289 -8.03 0.95 1.15
N GLN A 290 -6.86 0.41 1.48
CA GLN A 290 -5.98 0.90 2.54
C GLN A 290 -4.94 1.89 2.07
N ARG A 291 -4.58 1.84 0.78
CA ARG A 291 -3.89 2.92 0.06
C ARG A 291 -4.55 4.30 0.28
N ILE A 292 -5.84 4.30 0.61
CA ILE A 292 -6.71 5.46 0.81
C ILE A 292 -6.67 5.98 2.25
N LEU A 293 -6.29 5.13 3.21
CA LEU A 293 -6.25 5.45 4.64
C LEU A 293 -4.85 5.81 5.14
N GLU A 294 -3.79 5.40 4.42
CA GLU A 294 -2.41 5.61 4.85
C GLU A 294 -1.80 6.95 4.42
N GLU A 295 -2.46 7.72 3.54
CA GLU A 295 -2.01 9.08 3.17
C GLU A 295 -3.17 10.08 3.13
N PRO A 296 -3.56 10.68 4.28
CA PRO A 296 -4.08 12.03 4.23
C PRO A 296 -2.90 12.91 3.81
N GLY A 297 -2.86 13.30 2.53
CA GLY A 297 -1.75 13.98 1.88
C GLY A 297 -0.96 14.92 2.79
N THR A 298 0.35 14.71 2.85
CA THR A 298 1.29 15.70 3.35
C THR A 298 1.19 16.92 2.45
N MET A 299 0.42 17.92 2.87
CA MET A 299 0.47 19.22 2.21
C MET A 299 1.84 19.86 2.47
N PRO A 300 2.43 20.53 1.46
CA PRO A 300 3.56 21.41 1.69
C PRO A 300 3.13 22.45 2.72
N ARG A 301 3.86 22.53 3.83
CA ARG A 301 3.78 23.68 4.75
C ARG A 301 4.26 24.89 3.96
N ASN A 302 3.35 25.68 3.41
CA ASN A 302 3.53 27.11 3.11
C ASN A 302 2.24 27.72 2.54
N THR A 303 1.39 28.20 3.45
CA THR A 303 0.69 29.50 3.34
C THR A 303 0.52 30.06 4.74
#